data_AF-A0A1I7S339-F1
#
_entry.id   AF-A0A1I7S339-F1
#
_cell.length_a   1.000
_cell.length_b   1.000
_cell.length_c   1.000
_cell.angle_alpha   90.00
_cell.angle_beta   90.00
_cell.angle_gamma   90.00
#
_symmetry.space_group_name_H-M   'P 1'
#
loop_
_entity.id
_entity.type
_entity.pdbx_description
1 polymer ?
#
loop_
_entity_poly.entity_id
_entity_poly.type
_entity_poly.pdbx_seq_one_letter_code
_entity_poly.pdbx_strand_id
1 'polypeptide(L)'
;MAAKGSADLITRSVKQVESNETGKQFTKFGIKWIVTAAEHSQRLSRNGTENVDCKQELQKAVDEIKADVIDTSPLPDSFDFGYAFRAYIWSVIVMTSKTMGHRFARNTSVHLLLSVLNNIFLSLLVYVALPISVFTVPGKYTEKEVPLTVRRIILICLAFVSGLLGEHIWIHYIHYTNNVPSYYYPAVVGATLQLMGPILANDRKALVGTCVTSAFILSISMAAYMEVLNLSYLIAACVNLCASTVNLQLLIADLRKNGSDESSMVKGHYRALIVNVFIHAFLSLLFAHYDPDCFNDSDAALD
;
A
#
# COMPACT_ATOMS: atom_id res chain seq x y z
N MET A 1 -13.82 -16.46 -31.72
CA MET A 1 -13.81 -17.59 -30.76
C MET A 1 -13.19 -17.25 -29.40
N ALA A 2 -12.22 -16.31 -29.29
CA ALA A 2 -11.60 -15.91 -28.01
C ALA A 2 -12.53 -15.25 -26.97
N ALA A 3 -13.60 -14.55 -27.41
CA ALA A 3 -14.52 -13.87 -26.49
C ALA A 3 -15.39 -14.82 -25.63
N LYS A 4 -15.65 -16.04 -26.12
CA LYS A 4 -16.49 -17.03 -25.43
C LYS A 4 -15.75 -17.69 -24.24
N GLY A 5 -14.42 -17.88 -24.38
CA GLY A 5 -13.58 -18.39 -23.30
C GLY A 5 -13.38 -17.40 -22.15
N SER A 6 -13.34 -16.10 -22.45
CA SER A 6 -13.20 -15.05 -21.43
C SER A 6 -14.46 -14.90 -20.56
N ALA A 7 -15.66 -15.05 -21.15
CA ALA A 7 -16.92 -15.04 -20.41
C ALA A 7 -17.09 -16.26 -19.48
N ASP A 8 -16.62 -17.43 -19.89
CA ASP A 8 -16.62 -18.64 -19.06
C ASP A 8 -15.61 -18.56 -17.91
N LEU A 9 -14.43 -17.94 -18.13
CA LEU A 9 -13.46 -17.62 -17.08
C LEU A 9 -14.03 -16.62 -16.07
N ILE A 10 -14.70 -15.56 -16.53
CA ILE A 10 -15.37 -14.58 -15.65
C ILE A 10 -16.46 -15.26 -14.80
N THR A 11 -17.27 -16.12 -15.41
CA THR A 11 -18.34 -16.83 -14.69
C THR A 11 -17.78 -17.83 -13.67
N ARG A 12 -16.63 -18.46 -13.97
CA ARG A 12 -15.92 -19.35 -13.03
C ARG A 12 -15.27 -18.56 -11.88
N SER A 13 -14.62 -17.44 -12.15
CA SER A 13 -14.03 -16.59 -11.11
C SER A 13 -15.09 -15.96 -10.19
N VAL A 14 -16.23 -15.54 -10.74
CA VAL A 14 -17.35 -15.01 -9.93
C VAL A 14 -17.97 -16.12 -9.07
N LYS A 15 -18.17 -17.33 -9.61
CA LYS A 15 -18.65 -18.48 -8.82
C LYS A 15 -17.63 -18.94 -7.78
N GLN A 16 -16.34 -18.84 -8.05
CA GLN A 16 -15.27 -19.14 -7.09
C GLN A 16 -15.21 -18.10 -5.97
N VAL A 17 -15.50 -16.82 -6.26
CA VAL A 17 -15.63 -15.77 -5.23
C VAL A 17 -16.92 -15.93 -4.40
N GLU A 18 -18.02 -16.39 -5.01
CA GLU A 18 -19.27 -16.66 -4.29
C GLU A 18 -19.22 -17.93 -3.43
N SER A 19 -18.48 -18.96 -3.87
CA SER A 19 -18.35 -20.23 -3.15
C SER A 19 -17.23 -20.25 -2.12
N ASN A 20 -16.31 -19.28 -2.14
CA ASN A 20 -15.20 -19.23 -1.18
C ASN A 20 -15.70 -18.68 0.17
N GLU A 21 -16.33 -19.56 0.94
CA GLU A 21 -16.66 -19.35 2.35
C GLU A 21 -15.44 -18.85 3.14
N THR A 22 -14.24 -19.27 2.75
CA THR A 22 -12.95 -18.82 3.30
C THR A 22 -12.69 -17.33 3.07
N GLY A 23 -13.17 -16.72 1.99
CA GLY A 23 -13.01 -15.29 1.70
C GLY A 23 -13.93 -14.40 2.53
N LYS A 24 -15.20 -14.81 2.69
CA LYS A 24 -16.17 -14.16 3.62
C LYS A 24 -15.79 -14.41 5.07
N GLN A 25 -15.28 -15.60 5.39
CA GLN A 25 -14.67 -15.92 6.67
C GLN A 25 -13.43 -15.07 6.88
N PHE A 26 -12.54 -14.83 5.91
CA PHE A 26 -11.33 -14.01 6.06
C PHE A 26 -11.61 -12.51 6.17
N THR A 27 -12.66 -11.96 5.56
CA THR A 27 -13.04 -10.55 5.79
C THR A 27 -13.72 -10.40 7.15
N LYS A 28 -14.62 -11.32 7.52
CA LYS A 28 -15.16 -11.39 8.88
C LYS A 28 -14.07 -11.68 9.91
N PHE A 29 -13.09 -12.53 9.61
CA PHE A 29 -11.98 -12.91 10.48
C PHE A 29 -11.00 -11.75 10.53
N GLY A 30 -10.54 -11.17 9.44
CA GLY A 30 -9.69 -9.97 9.44
C GLY A 30 -10.29 -8.81 10.24
N ILE A 31 -11.58 -8.49 10.05
CA ILE A 31 -12.25 -7.45 10.84
C ILE A 31 -12.44 -7.91 12.30
N LYS A 32 -12.92 -9.14 12.54
CA LYS A 32 -13.10 -9.70 13.89
C LYS A 32 -11.78 -9.89 14.62
N TRP A 33 -10.67 -10.10 13.92
CA TRP A 33 -9.34 -10.34 14.45
C TRP A 33 -8.59 -9.04 14.66
N ILE A 34 -8.81 -8.00 13.84
CA ILE A 34 -8.44 -6.62 14.19
C ILE A 34 -9.18 -6.19 15.45
N VAL A 35 -10.49 -6.48 15.55
CA VAL A 35 -11.31 -6.19 16.74
C VAL A 35 -10.86 -7.05 17.93
N THR A 36 -10.59 -8.34 17.77
CA THR A 36 -10.15 -9.24 18.84
C THR A 36 -8.69 -9.02 19.24
N ALA A 37 -7.81 -8.58 18.34
CA ALA A 37 -6.44 -8.18 18.66
C ALA A 37 -6.44 -6.82 19.39
N ALA A 38 -7.33 -5.90 19.01
CA ALA A 38 -7.60 -4.69 19.78
C ALA A 38 -8.17 -5.02 21.17
N GLU A 39 -9.10 -5.97 21.27
CA GLU A 39 -9.68 -6.43 22.55
C GLU A 39 -8.69 -7.25 23.41
N HIS A 40 -7.77 -8.00 22.79
CA HIS A 40 -6.77 -8.80 23.50
C HIS A 40 -5.61 -7.92 23.99
N SER A 41 -5.20 -6.92 23.19
CA SER A 41 -4.35 -5.81 23.62
C SER A 41 -5.01 -5.03 24.77
N GLN A 42 -6.33 -4.78 24.70
CA GLN A 42 -7.12 -4.22 25.80
C GLN A 42 -7.16 -5.11 27.05
N ARG A 43 -7.23 -6.44 26.92
CA ARG A 43 -7.21 -7.37 28.07
C ARG A 43 -5.85 -7.45 28.74
N LEU A 44 -4.75 -7.35 27.98
CA LEU A 44 -3.40 -7.25 28.53
C LEU A 44 -3.14 -5.88 29.17
N SER A 45 -3.81 -4.83 28.70
CA SER A 45 -3.83 -3.49 29.30
C SER A 45 -4.76 -3.38 30.53
N ARG A 46 -5.69 -4.32 30.75
CA ARG A 46 -6.70 -4.29 31.84
C ARG A 46 -6.13 -4.43 33.26
N ASN A 47 -4.83 -4.73 33.40
CA ASN A 47 -4.13 -4.67 34.68
C ASN A 47 -3.55 -3.28 35.01
N GLY A 48 -3.74 -2.27 34.15
CA GLY A 48 -3.37 -0.88 34.39
C GLY A 48 -4.52 0.08 34.09
N THR A 49 -4.76 1.02 34.99
CA THR A 49 -5.79 2.08 35.01
C THR A 49 -5.66 3.14 33.90
N GLU A 50 -5.33 2.74 32.66
CA GLU A 50 -4.92 3.64 31.56
C GLU A 50 -5.71 3.39 30.25
N ASN A 51 -6.92 2.83 30.33
CA ASN A 51 -7.60 2.19 29.18
C ASN A 51 -8.73 3.03 28.53
N VAL A 52 -8.95 4.29 28.95
CA VAL A 52 -9.91 5.19 28.25
C VAL A 52 -9.23 5.88 27.06
N ASP A 53 -7.91 6.01 27.09
CA ASP A 53 -7.14 6.88 26.19
C ASP A 53 -6.90 6.25 24.80
N CYS A 54 -6.46 5.00 24.72
CA CYS A 54 -6.06 4.36 23.46
C CYS A 54 -7.21 4.21 22.43
N LYS A 55 -8.42 3.86 22.89
CA LYS A 55 -9.59 3.75 22.00
C LYS A 55 -10.03 5.12 21.47
N GLN A 56 -9.96 6.15 22.30
CA GLN A 56 -10.29 7.51 21.91
C GLN A 56 -9.25 8.06 20.92
N GLU A 57 -7.96 7.83 21.18
CA GLU A 57 -6.87 8.25 20.29
C GLU A 57 -6.94 7.57 18.93
N LEU A 58 -7.23 6.26 18.87
CA LEU A 58 -7.42 5.57 17.59
C LEU A 58 -8.63 6.11 16.82
N GLN A 59 -9.75 6.31 17.50
CA GLN A 59 -10.98 6.83 16.87
C GLN A 59 -10.75 8.25 16.34
N LYS A 60 -10.08 9.10 17.12
CA LYS A 60 -9.68 10.45 16.73
C LYS A 60 -8.77 10.43 15.51
N ALA A 61 -7.74 9.57 15.48
CA ALA A 61 -6.87 9.43 14.32
C ALA A 61 -7.64 8.99 13.05
N VAL A 62 -8.60 8.07 13.19
CA VAL A 62 -9.45 7.64 12.08
C VAL A 62 -10.32 8.78 11.57
N ASP A 63 -10.92 9.56 12.46
CA ASP A 63 -11.80 10.66 12.07
C ASP A 63 -11.02 11.85 11.49
N GLU A 64 -9.80 12.10 11.97
CA GLU A 64 -8.85 13.04 11.35
C GLU A 64 -8.47 12.62 9.92
N ILE A 65 -8.14 11.34 9.71
CA ILE A 65 -7.84 10.81 8.37
C ILE A 65 -9.05 10.97 7.43
N LYS A 66 -10.26 10.65 7.92
CA LYS A 66 -11.49 10.83 7.12
C LYS A 66 -11.69 12.29 6.75
N ALA A 67 -11.53 13.20 7.71
CA ALA A 67 -11.66 14.63 7.47
C ALA A 67 -10.67 15.08 6.39
N ASP A 68 -9.41 14.62 6.47
CA ASP A 68 -8.34 15.01 5.54
C ASP A 68 -8.52 14.46 4.12
N VAL A 69 -9.11 13.28 3.98
CA VAL A 69 -9.44 12.67 2.69
C VAL A 69 -10.63 13.37 2.03
N ILE A 70 -11.63 13.77 2.82
CA ILE A 70 -12.84 14.42 2.32
C ILE A 70 -12.62 15.93 2.13
N ASP A 71 -11.60 16.51 2.75
CA ASP A 71 -11.34 17.95 2.70
C ASP A 71 -11.05 18.45 1.27
N THR A 72 -11.88 19.40 0.85
CA THR A 72 -11.91 19.97 -0.49
C THR A 72 -11.48 21.43 -0.52
N SER A 73 -11.07 21.96 0.64
CA SER A 73 -10.69 23.37 0.74
C SER A 73 -9.47 23.69 -0.14
N PRO A 74 -9.39 24.93 -0.66
CA PRO A 74 -8.33 25.34 -1.57
C PRO A 74 -6.96 25.26 -0.89
N LEU A 75 -5.92 25.15 -1.71
CA LEU A 75 -4.54 25.24 -1.23
C LEU A 75 -4.21 26.70 -0.90
N PRO A 76 -3.42 26.96 0.17
CA PRO A 76 -2.95 28.30 0.46
C PRO A 76 -2.02 28.78 -0.66
N ASP A 77 -1.99 30.10 -0.91
CA ASP A 77 -1.11 30.70 -1.94
C ASP A 77 0.39 30.42 -1.69
N SER A 78 0.75 30.14 -0.43
CA SER A 78 2.11 29.78 0.00
C SER A 78 2.42 28.29 -0.12
N PHE A 79 1.55 27.47 -0.73
CA PHE A 79 1.78 26.02 -0.87
C PHE A 79 3.01 25.72 -1.74
N ASP A 80 3.98 25.01 -1.17
CA ASP A 80 5.21 24.63 -1.89
C ASP A 80 4.99 23.35 -2.72
N PHE A 81 4.58 23.53 -3.98
CA PHE A 81 4.45 22.43 -4.95
C PHE A 81 5.76 21.67 -5.17
N GLY A 82 6.91 22.35 -5.09
CA GLY A 82 8.21 21.71 -5.22
C GLY A 82 8.51 20.77 -4.06
N TYR A 83 8.12 21.15 -2.85
CA TYR A 83 8.20 20.26 -1.69
C TYR A 83 7.21 19.10 -1.80
N ALA A 84 5.98 19.34 -2.25
CA ALA A 84 5.01 18.28 -2.50
C ALA A 84 5.51 17.25 -3.53
N PHE A 85 6.15 17.72 -4.61
CA PHE A 85 6.82 16.87 -5.60
C PHE A 85 7.96 16.05 -4.97
N ARG A 86 8.84 16.67 -4.19
CA ARG A 86 9.92 15.97 -3.48
C ARG A 86 9.38 14.90 -2.52
N ALA A 87 8.33 15.24 -1.78
CA ALA A 87 7.67 14.31 -0.87
C ALA A 87 7.08 13.11 -1.62
N TYR A 88 6.47 13.35 -2.78
CA TYR A 88 5.96 12.29 -3.63
C TYR A 88 7.06 11.38 -4.20
N ILE A 89 8.21 11.95 -4.62
CA ILE A 89 9.38 11.17 -5.03
C ILE A 89 9.85 10.23 -3.91
N TRP A 90 9.88 10.71 -2.66
CA TRP A 90 10.27 9.85 -1.54
C TRP A 90 9.27 8.71 -1.30
N SER A 91 7.96 8.96 -1.42
CA SER A 91 6.96 7.89 -1.38
C SER A 91 7.29 6.81 -2.41
N VAL A 92 7.69 7.23 -3.61
CA VAL A 92 8.03 6.33 -4.70
C VAL A 92 9.27 5.51 -4.38
N ILE A 93 10.34 6.13 -3.87
CA ILE A 93 11.57 5.42 -3.48
C ILE A 93 11.25 4.32 -2.46
N VAL A 94 10.41 4.62 -1.46
CA VAL A 94 9.95 3.66 -0.46
C VAL A 94 9.22 2.49 -1.13
N MET A 95 8.36 2.75 -2.10
CA MET A 95 7.58 1.71 -2.78
C MET A 95 8.38 0.90 -3.79
N THR A 96 9.33 1.51 -4.47
CA THR A 96 10.31 0.80 -5.30
C THR A 96 11.14 -0.12 -4.43
N SER A 97 11.58 0.32 -3.24
CA SER A 97 12.30 -0.51 -2.30
C SER A 97 11.47 -1.73 -1.84
N LYS A 98 10.19 -1.52 -1.50
CA LYS A 98 9.25 -2.62 -1.26
C LYS A 98 9.21 -3.60 -2.43
N THR A 99 9.01 -3.09 -3.65
CA THR A 99 8.94 -3.91 -4.87
C THR A 99 10.23 -4.71 -5.12
N MET A 100 11.39 -4.12 -4.83
CA MET A 100 12.67 -4.84 -4.88
C MET A 100 12.72 -5.97 -3.85
N GLY A 101 12.18 -5.75 -2.65
CA GLY A 101 12.01 -6.80 -1.64
C GLY A 101 11.18 -7.97 -2.14
N HIS A 102 10.05 -7.70 -2.80
CA HIS A 102 9.22 -8.76 -3.42
C HIS A 102 10.04 -9.59 -4.42
N ARG A 103 10.72 -8.92 -5.36
CA ARG A 103 11.55 -9.60 -6.36
C ARG A 103 12.66 -10.43 -5.70
N PHE A 104 13.27 -9.91 -4.64
CA PHE A 104 14.35 -10.58 -3.93
C PHE A 104 13.88 -11.82 -3.18
N ALA A 105 12.67 -11.83 -2.62
CA ALA A 105 12.10 -12.98 -1.91
C ALA A 105 11.87 -14.21 -2.80
N ARG A 106 11.69 -14.01 -4.11
CA ARG A 106 11.56 -15.09 -5.10
C ARG A 106 12.90 -15.76 -5.45
N ASN A 107 14.03 -15.27 -4.95
CA ASN A 107 15.30 -15.96 -5.12
C ASN A 107 15.33 -17.24 -4.26
N THR A 108 15.75 -18.36 -4.86
CA THR A 108 15.79 -19.69 -4.23
C THR A 108 16.52 -19.70 -2.88
N SER A 109 17.68 -19.04 -2.80
CA SER A 109 18.47 -18.99 -1.55
C SER A 109 17.75 -18.22 -0.45
N VAL A 110 17.05 -17.15 -0.81
CA VAL A 110 16.30 -16.30 0.12
C VAL A 110 15.04 -17.01 0.60
N HIS A 111 14.32 -17.68 -0.30
CA HIS A 111 13.17 -18.49 0.06
C HIS A 111 13.57 -19.59 1.05
N LEU A 112 14.63 -20.35 0.79
CA LEU A 112 15.11 -21.40 1.70
C LEU A 112 15.43 -20.86 3.09
N LEU A 113 16.07 -19.69 3.17
CA LEU A 113 16.39 -19.04 4.44
C LEU A 113 15.11 -18.64 5.21
N LEU A 114 14.14 -18.05 4.50
CA LEU A 114 12.89 -17.58 5.10
C LEU A 114 11.94 -18.73 5.45
N SER A 115 11.99 -19.86 4.74
CA SER A 115 11.17 -21.05 4.99
C SER A 115 11.45 -21.71 6.34
N VAL A 116 12.59 -21.39 6.98
CA VAL A 116 12.88 -21.80 8.37
C VAL A 116 11.96 -21.06 9.35
N LEU A 117 11.44 -19.89 8.98
CA LEU A 117 10.53 -19.10 9.78
C LEU A 117 9.09 -19.56 9.53
N ASN A 118 8.28 -19.56 10.60
CA ASN A 118 6.87 -19.94 10.48
C ASN A 118 6.07 -18.84 9.75
N ASN A 119 5.36 -19.21 8.69
CA ASN A 119 4.49 -18.31 7.91
C ASN A 119 3.45 -17.56 8.77
N ILE A 120 2.94 -18.17 9.85
CA ILE A 120 2.02 -17.50 10.79
C ILE A 120 2.73 -16.35 11.49
N PHE A 121 3.96 -16.58 11.95
CA PHE A 121 4.76 -15.54 12.61
C PHE A 121 5.10 -14.40 11.65
N LEU A 122 5.50 -14.73 10.41
CA LEU A 122 5.76 -13.73 9.37
C LEU A 122 4.51 -12.90 9.04
N SER A 123 3.35 -13.56 8.96
CA SER A 123 2.07 -12.88 8.71
C SER A 123 1.73 -11.91 9.84
N LEU A 124 1.93 -12.30 11.10
CA LEU A 124 1.74 -11.39 12.23
C LEU A 124 2.73 -10.22 12.19
N LEU A 125 3.98 -10.46 11.80
CA LEU A 125 4.99 -9.41 11.68
C LEU A 125 4.60 -8.37 10.61
N VAL A 126 4.23 -8.84 9.41
CA VAL A 126 3.93 -7.97 8.26
C VAL A 126 2.58 -7.28 8.39
N TYR A 127 1.53 -7.99 8.82
CA TYR A 127 0.16 -7.47 8.80
C TYR A 127 -0.34 -6.93 10.14
N VAL A 128 0.38 -7.17 11.24
CA VAL A 128 -0.01 -6.68 12.58
C VAL A 128 1.08 -5.80 13.17
N ALA A 129 2.30 -6.31 13.31
CA ALA A 129 3.38 -5.55 13.96
C ALA A 129 3.78 -4.30 13.15
N LEU A 130 3.89 -4.41 11.82
CA LEU A 130 4.25 -3.27 10.98
C LEU A 130 3.19 -2.14 11.03
N PRO A 131 1.87 -2.40 10.91
CA PRO A 131 0.86 -1.37 11.16
C PRO A 131 0.93 -0.74 12.55
N ILE A 132 1.12 -1.55 13.60
CA ILE A 132 1.26 -1.05 14.99
C ILE A 132 2.53 -0.18 15.14
N SER A 133 3.60 -0.51 14.42
CA SER A 133 4.84 0.26 14.45
C SER A 133 4.62 1.72 14.04
N VAL A 134 3.69 1.99 13.13
CA VAL A 134 3.40 3.36 12.68
C VAL A 134 2.69 4.21 13.73
N PHE A 135 1.97 3.59 14.66
CA PHE A 135 1.38 4.32 15.79
C PHE A 135 2.36 4.51 16.95
N THR A 136 3.38 3.66 17.05
CA THR A 136 4.29 3.62 18.21
C THR A 136 5.64 4.29 17.94
N VAL A 137 6.18 4.19 16.73
CA VAL A 137 7.49 4.70 16.34
C VAL A 137 7.52 6.24 16.29
N PRO A 138 6.55 6.94 15.67
CA PRO A 138 6.62 8.40 15.55
C PRO A 138 6.48 9.14 16.89
N GLY A 139 5.91 8.50 17.92
CA GLY A 139 5.77 9.07 19.26
C GLY A 139 6.96 8.81 20.19
N LYS A 140 7.69 7.69 20.01
CA LYS A 140 8.81 7.29 20.89
C LYS A 140 10.17 7.74 20.39
N TYR A 141 10.38 7.82 19.08
CA TYR A 141 11.56 8.45 18.51
C TYR A 141 11.24 9.93 18.33
N THR A 142 11.35 10.66 19.44
CA THR A 142 11.13 12.10 19.50
C THR A 142 11.79 12.74 18.30
N GLU A 143 11.07 13.61 17.59
CA GLU A 143 11.49 14.20 16.31
C GLU A 143 12.83 14.95 16.35
N LYS A 144 13.46 15.05 17.53
CA LYS A 144 14.72 15.71 17.83
C LYS A 144 15.94 14.78 17.91
N GLU A 145 15.79 13.47 18.09
CA GLU A 145 16.95 12.59 18.40
C GLU A 145 17.54 11.87 17.18
N VAL A 146 16.70 11.48 16.21
CA VAL A 146 17.16 10.75 15.03
C VAL A 146 17.16 11.67 13.81
N PRO A 147 18.29 11.86 13.10
CA PRO A 147 18.34 12.71 11.92
C PRO A 147 17.43 12.16 10.81
N LEU A 148 16.83 13.06 10.04
CA LEU A 148 15.84 12.71 9.01
C LEU A 148 16.35 11.68 8.00
N THR A 149 17.60 11.83 7.55
CA THR A 149 18.24 10.89 6.61
C THR A 149 18.18 9.47 7.14
N VAL A 150 18.46 9.27 8.43
CA VAL A 150 18.41 7.96 9.07
C VAL A 150 16.97 7.43 9.10
N ARG A 151 15.97 8.28 9.38
CA ARG A 151 14.55 7.86 9.35
C ARG A 151 14.11 7.41 7.95
N ARG A 152 14.52 8.13 6.91
CA ARG A 152 14.25 7.75 5.51
C ARG A 152 14.91 6.42 5.15
N ILE A 153 16.17 6.20 5.56
CA ILE A 153 16.87 4.93 5.35
C ILE A 153 16.15 3.79 6.08
N ILE A 154 15.79 3.97 7.36
CA ILE A 154 15.03 2.98 8.13
C ILE A 154 13.73 2.63 7.42
N LEU A 155 12.99 3.62 6.91
CA LEU A 155 11.75 3.39 6.19
C LEU A 155 11.96 2.62 4.87
N ILE A 156 13.03 2.92 4.13
CA ILE A 156 13.42 2.16 2.94
C ILE A 156 13.73 0.71 3.31
N CYS A 157 14.55 0.48 4.33
CA CYS A 157 14.86 -0.87 4.80
C CYS A 157 13.59 -1.61 5.27
N LEU A 158 12.70 -0.94 6.00
CA LEU A 158 11.44 -1.51 6.43
C LEU A 158 10.54 -1.85 5.25
N ALA A 159 10.47 -0.98 4.24
CA ALA A 159 9.72 -1.23 3.03
C ALA A 159 10.26 -2.45 2.28
N PHE A 160 11.57 -2.54 2.09
CA PHE A 160 12.24 -3.70 1.51
C PHE A 160 11.90 -4.98 2.27
N VAL A 161 12.09 -5.00 3.60
CA VAL A 161 11.80 -6.18 4.44
C VAL A 161 10.33 -6.53 4.41
N SER A 162 9.42 -5.55 4.44
CA SER A 162 7.98 -5.80 4.34
C SER A 162 7.60 -6.43 3.01
N GLY A 163 8.26 -6.01 1.92
CA GLY A 163 8.06 -6.58 0.61
C GLY A 163 8.61 -7.99 0.49
N LEU A 164 9.80 -8.21 1.04
CA LEU A 164 10.46 -9.51 1.12
C LEU A 164 9.59 -10.53 1.86
N LEU A 165 9.19 -10.20 3.08
CA LEU A 165 8.38 -11.07 3.92
C LEU A 165 6.96 -11.24 3.36
N GLY A 166 6.39 -10.16 2.83
CA GLY A 166 5.09 -10.18 2.17
C GLY A 166 5.07 -11.17 1.01
N GLU A 167 6.01 -11.06 0.07
CA GLU A 167 6.06 -11.98 -1.08
C GLU A 167 6.35 -13.41 -0.65
N HIS A 168 7.20 -13.63 0.37
CA HIS A 168 7.47 -14.98 0.88
C HIS A 168 6.19 -15.69 1.37
N ILE A 169 5.29 -14.97 2.06
CA ILE A 169 3.99 -15.51 2.51
C ILE A 169 3.14 -15.96 1.30
N TRP A 170 3.23 -15.24 0.18
CA TRP A 170 2.47 -15.47 -1.04
C TRP A 170 3.27 -16.19 -2.13
N ILE A 171 4.38 -16.85 -1.80
CA ILE A 171 5.33 -17.30 -2.83
C ILE A 171 4.76 -18.37 -3.77
N HIS A 172 3.86 -19.21 -3.26
CA HIS A 172 3.11 -20.21 -4.04
C HIS A 172 1.86 -19.66 -4.72
N TYR A 173 1.64 -18.35 -4.65
CA TYR A 173 0.48 -17.69 -5.25
C TYR A 173 0.93 -16.88 -6.46
N ILE A 174 0.67 -17.41 -7.65
CA ILE A 174 1.00 -16.75 -8.91
C ILE A 174 -0.08 -15.71 -9.24
N HIS A 175 0.32 -14.45 -9.42
CA HIS A 175 -0.55 -13.41 -9.96
C HIS A 175 -0.51 -13.40 -11.48
N TYR A 176 -1.66 -13.51 -12.13
CA TYR A 176 -1.80 -13.24 -13.58
C TYR A 176 -1.50 -11.77 -13.94
N THR A 177 -1.38 -10.90 -12.94
CA THR A 177 -1.26 -9.45 -13.09
C THR A 177 0.04 -8.89 -12.51
N ASN A 178 1.16 -9.61 -12.64
CA ASN A 178 2.49 -9.16 -12.20
C ASN A 178 2.94 -7.79 -12.75
N ASN A 179 2.16 -7.17 -13.64
CA ASN A 179 2.51 -5.97 -14.40
C ASN A 179 1.76 -4.70 -13.99
N VAL A 180 0.85 -4.74 -13.01
CA VAL A 180 0.21 -3.48 -12.54
C VAL A 180 1.22 -2.77 -11.64
N PRO A 181 1.69 -1.56 -12.00
CA PRO A 181 2.59 -0.81 -11.13
C PRO A 181 1.88 -0.54 -9.80
N SER A 182 2.51 -0.94 -8.69
CA SER A 182 1.93 -0.77 -7.35
C SER A 182 1.77 0.71 -6.96
N TYR A 183 2.49 1.61 -7.63
CA TYR A 183 2.35 3.07 -7.58
C TYR A 183 2.57 3.64 -8.98
N TYR A 184 1.62 4.44 -9.46
CA TYR A 184 1.66 5.02 -10.79
C TYR A 184 2.92 5.81 -11.06
N TYR A 185 3.29 5.88 -12.34
CA TYR A 185 4.47 6.54 -12.87
C TYR A 185 4.84 7.80 -12.08
N PRO A 186 5.85 7.70 -11.21
CA PRO A 186 6.28 8.75 -10.31
C PRO A 186 6.49 10.08 -11.01
N ALA A 187 7.13 9.99 -12.17
CA ALA A 187 7.42 11.10 -13.05
C ALA A 187 6.14 11.77 -13.55
N VAL A 188 5.09 11.02 -13.87
CA VAL A 188 3.82 11.56 -14.39
C VAL A 188 3.05 12.27 -13.30
N VAL A 189 2.83 11.62 -12.15
CA VAL A 189 2.09 12.24 -11.05
C VAL A 189 2.84 13.47 -10.56
N GLY A 190 4.15 13.37 -10.40
CA GLY A 190 4.98 14.47 -9.95
C GLY A 190 5.06 15.62 -10.96
N ALA A 191 5.23 15.35 -12.26
CA ALA A 191 5.20 16.38 -13.30
C ALA A 191 3.81 17.03 -13.40
N THR A 192 2.74 16.24 -13.30
CA THR A 192 1.37 16.78 -13.30
C THR A 192 1.15 17.68 -12.09
N LEU A 193 1.62 17.29 -10.91
CA LEU A 193 1.53 18.09 -9.69
C LEU A 193 2.29 19.42 -9.82
N GLN A 194 3.50 19.39 -10.41
CA GLN A 194 4.31 20.59 -10.59
C GLN A 194 3.75 21.55 -11.66
N LEU A 195 3.22 21.01 -12.76
CA LEU A 195 2.73 21.80 -13.90
C LEU A 195 1.29 22.29 -13.70
N MET A 196 0.40 21.42 -13.22
CA MET A 196 -1.02 21.72 -13.03
C MET A 196 -1.33 22.25 -11.63
N GLY A 197 -0.42 22.05 -10.67
CA GLY A 197 -0.55 22.52 -9.28
C GLY A 197 -0.95 23.98 -9.15
N PRO A 198 -0.17 24.92 -9.71
CA PRO A 198 -0.49 26.35 -9.62
C PRO A 198 -1.81 26.73 -10.28
N ILE A 199 -2.22 26.01 -11.34
CA ILE A 199 -3.44 26.30 -12.11
C ILE A 199 -4.68 25.78 -11.35
N LEU A 200 -4.55 24.62 -10.70
CA LEU A 200 -5.64 23.93 -10.00
C LEU A 200 -5.57 24.11 -8.47
N ALA A 201 -4.75 25.03 -7.96
CA ALA A 201 -4.57 25.26 -6.53
C ALA A 201 -5.90 25.57 -5.79
N ASN A 202 -6.82 26.24 -6.48
CA ASN A 202 -8.14 26.60 -5.98
C ASN A 202 -9.11 25.41 -5.91
N ASP A 203 -8.87 24.35 -6.67
CA ASP A 203 -9.69 23.12 -6.66
C ASP A 203 -8.80 21.90 -6.43
N ARG A 204 -8.63 21.56 -5.15
CA ARG A 204 -7.84 20.42 -4.70
C ARG A 204 -8.33 19.10 -5.29
N LYS A 205 -9.64 18.92 -5.51
CA LYS A 205 -10.17 17.70 -6.12
C LYS A 205 -9.75 17.60 -7.58
N ALA A 206 -9.86 18.71 -8.32
CA ALA A 206 -9.40 18.76 -9.70
C ALA A 206 -7.89 18.51 -9.78
N LEU A 207 -7.09 19.06 -8.86
CA LEU A 207 -5.65 18.83 -8.81
C LEU A 207 -5.32 17.34 -8.61
N VAL A 208 -5.83 16.73 -7.54
CA VAL A 208 -5.57 15.32 -7.21
C VAL A 208 -6.13 14.42 -8.32
N GLY A 209 -7.36 14.68 -8.75
CA GLY A 209 -8.01 13.95 -9.84
C GLY A 209 -7.17 13.95 -11.10
N THR A 210 -6.70 15.12 -11.54
CA THR A 210 -5.84 15.27 -12.72
C THR A 210 -4.52 14.50 -12.56
N CYS A 211 -3.86 14.61 -11.41
CA CYS A 211 -2.59 13.93 -11.15
C CYS A 211 -2.71 12.40 -11.18
N VAL A 212 -3.72 11.83 -10.53
CA VAL A 212 -3.89 10.38 -10.47
C VAL A 212 -4.47 9.84 -11.79
N THR A 213 -5.39 10.57 -12.42
CA THR A 213 -6.01 10.15 -13.69
C THR A 213 -5.03 10.18 -14.86
N SER A 214 -4.14 11.18 -14.94
CA SER A 214 -3.11 11.22 -16.00
C SER A 214 -2.20 9.99 -15.94
N ALA A 215 -1.81 9.60 -14.72
CA ALA A 215 -0.95 8.46 -14.49
C ALA A 215 -1.70 7.12 -14.70
N PHE A 216 -3.00 7.07 -14.39
CA PHE A 216 -3.88 5.94 -14.70
C PHE A 216 -4.02 5.73 -16.21
N ILE A 217 -4.33 6.79 -16.97
CA ILE A 217 -4.44 6.73 -18.43
C ILE A 217 -3.15 6.19 -19.03
N LEU A 218 -1.99 6.72 -18.63
CA LEU A 218 -0.70 6.22 -19.13
C LEU A 218 -0.49 4.74 -18.77
N SER A 219 -0.85 4.31 -17.56
CA SER A 219 -0.75 2.91 -17.15
C SER A 219 -1.61 2.00 -18.02
N ILE A 220 -2.86 2.38 -18.30
CA ILE A 220 -3.75 1.62 -19.18
C ILE A 220 -3.21 1.59 -20.61
N SER A 221 -2.73 2.73 -21.14
CA SER A 221 -2.14 2.81 -22.47
C SER A 221 -0.89 1.91 -22.60
N MET A 222 -0.01 1.91 -21.60
CA MET A 222 1.15 1.03 -21.58
C MET A 222 0.76 -0.45 -21.47
N ALA A 223 -0.23 -0.79 -20.65
CA ALA A 223 -0.72 -2.15 -20.55
C ALA A 223 -1.36 -2.65 -21.86
N ALA A 224 -2.08 -1.76 -22.56
CA ALA A 224 -2.63 -2.06 -23.88
C ALA A 224 -1.52 -2.27 -24.92
N TYR A 225 -0.49 -1.41 -24.92
CA TYR A 225 0.65 -1.52 -25.82
C TYR A 225 1.44 -2.82 -25.61
N MET A 226 1.61 -3.24 -24.34
CA MET A 226 2.31 -4.48 -23.99
C MET A 226 1.40 -5.73 -24.08
N GLU A 227 0.17 -5.60 -24.57
CA GLU A 227 -0.81 -6.68 -24.69
C GLU A 227 -1.13 -7.42 -23.36
N VAL A 228 -0.94 -6.76 -22.22
CA VAL A 228 -1.18 -7.33 -20.88
C VAL A 228 -2.48 -6.83 -20.24
N LEU A 229 -3.29 -6.08 -21.00
CA LEU A 229 -4.55 -5.53 -20.52
C LEU A 229 -5.62 -6.62 -20.41
N ASN A 230 -6.01 -6.95 -19.19
CA ASN A 230 -7.10 -7.87 -18.89
C ASN A 230 -7.99 -7.32 -17.76
N LEU A 231 -9.11 -8.00 -17.48
CA LEU A 231 -10.07 -7.56 -16.46
C LEU A 231 -9.42 -7.45 -15.07
N SER A 232 -8.58 -8.41 -14.69
CA SER A 232 -7.87 -8.39 -13.41
C SER A 232 -6.92 -7.19 -13.32
N TYR A 233 -6.22 -6.85 -14.41
CA TYR A 233 -5.39 -5.65 -14.51
C TYR A 233 -6.23 -4.39 -14.32
N LEU A 234 -7.39 -4.29 -14.97
CA LEU A 234 -8.30 -3.14 -14.83
C LEU A 234 -8.80 -2.97 -13.40
N ILE A 235 -9.22 -4.05 -12.74
CA ILE A 235 -9.69 -3.98 -11.34
C ILE A 235 -8.54 -3.60 -10.41
N ALA A 236 -7.37 -4.23 -10.55
CA ALA A 236 -6.19 -3.89 -9.74
C ALA A 236 -5.74 -2.44 -9.98
N ALA A 237 -5.79 -1.95 -11.22
CA ALA A 237 -5.56 -0.55 -11.54
C ALA A 237 -6.60 0.34 -10.87
N CYS A 238 -7.91 0.03 -10.90
CA CYS A 238 -8.92 0.83 -10.20
C CYS A 238 -8.70 0.87 -8.68
N VAL A 239 -8.30 -0.24 -8.05
CA VAL A 239 -7.97 -0.28 -6.61
C VAL A 239 -6.76 0.61 -6.31
N ASN A 240 -5.70 0.51 -7.13
CA ASN A 240 -4.51 1.35 -6.98
C ASN A 240 -4.80 2.83 -7.27
N LEU A 241 -5.72 3.15 -8.18
CA LEU A 241 -6.22 4.50 -8.45
C LEU A 241 -6.83 5.08 -7.17
N CYS A 242 -7.80 4.39 -6.57
CA CYS A 242 -8.45 4.83 -5.34
C CYS A 242 -7.44 5.03 -4.19
N ALA A 243 -6.52 4.07 -4.01
CA ALA A 243 -5.50 4.14 -2.99
C ALA A 243 -4.51 5.31 -3.20
N SER A 244 -4.13 5.55 -4.46
CA SER A 244 -3.25 6.67 -4.83
C SER A 244 -3.95 8.00 -4.62
N THR A 245 -5.24 8.11 -4.92
CA THR A 245 -6.05 9.29 -4.60
C THR A 245 -6.06 9.56 -3.10
N VAL A 246 -6.32 8.54 -2.27
CA VAL A 246 -6.31 8.69 -0.80
C VAL A 246 -4.93 9.11 -0.30
N ASN A 247 -3.87 8.45 -0.76
CA ASN A 247 -2.49 8.76 -0.35
C ASN A 247 -2.07 10.17 -0.78
N LEU A 248 -2.41 10.60 -2.00
CA LEU A 248 -2.10 11.95 -2.48
C LEU A 248 -2.93 13.01 -1.75
N GLN A 249 -4.20 12.72 -1.43
CA GLN A 249 -5.00 13.61 -0.59
C GLN A 249 -4.37 13.77 0.80
N LEU A 250 -4.02 12.67 1.47
CA LEU A 250 -3.39 12.72 2.80
C LEU A 250 -2.06 13.46 2.77
N LEU A 251 -1.23 13.23 1.74
CA LEU A 251 0.02 13.96 1.56
C LEU A 251 -0.24 15.47 1.49
N ILE A 252 -1.18 15.91 0.65
CA ILE A 252 -1.50 17.33 0.50
C ILE A 252 -2.08 17.92 1.80
N ALA A 253 -2.92 17.17 2.53
CA ALA A 253 -3.46 17.60 3.82
C ALA A 253 -2.36 17.79 4.87
N ASP A 254 -1.44 16.82 4.99
CA ASP A 254 -0.31 16.88 5.92
C ASP A 254 0.58 18.10 5.62
N LEU A 255 0.85 18.36 4.33
CA LEU A 255 1.61 19.52 3.86
C LEU A 255 0.90 20.85 4.12
N ARG A 256 -0.44 20.89 4.05
CA ARG A 256 -1.18 22.11 4.35
C ARG A 256 -1.16 22.43 5.85
N LYS A 257 -1.32 21.43 6.71
CA LYS A 257 -1.38 21.61 8.16
C LYS A 257 -0.02 21.92 8.77
N ASN A 258 1.01 21.21 8.32
CA ASN A 258 2.35 21.24 8.94
C ASN A 258 3.37 22.00 8.09
N GLY A 259 2.98 22.52 6.92
CA GLY A 259 3.88 23.15 5.97
C GLY A 259 4.92 22.18 5.42
N SER A 260 6.13 22.69 5.17
CA SER A 260 7.27 21.89 4.71
C SER A 260 7.98 21.16 5.86
N ASP A 261 7.25 20.72 6.88
CA ASP A 261 7.81 19.90 7.96
C ASP A 261 8.14 18.49 7.43
N GLU A 262 9.43 18.13 7.54
CA GLU A 262 9.95 16.85 7.07
C GLU A 262 9.50 15.66 7.93
N SER A 263 9.12 15.89 9.19
CA SER A 263 8.62 14.81 10.05
C SER A 263 7.23 14.34 9.62
N SER A 264 6.32 15.28 9.33
CA SER A 264 4.99 14.98 8.79
C SER A 264 5.06 14.14 7.50
N MET A 265 6.04 14.43 6.64
CA MET A 265 6.26 13.72 5.38
C MET A 265 6.61 12.24 5.61
N VAL A 266 7.50 11.95 6.55
CA VAL A 266 7.90 10.56 6.86
C VAL A 266 6.70 9.77 7.41
N LYS A 267 5.86 10.39 8.24
CA LYS A 267 4.61 9.75 8.72
C LYS A 267 3.68 9.40 7.54
N GLY A 268 3.54 10.31 6.57
CA GLY A 268 2.80 10.06 5.33
C GLY A 268 3.35 8.87 4.53
N HIS A 269 4.67 8.74 4.41
CA HIS A 269 5.31 7.62 3.72
C HIS A 269 5.09 6.28 4.42
N TYR A 270 5.14 6.26 5.74
CA TYR A 270 4.79 5.09 6.55
C TYR A 270 3.34 4.66 6.35
N ARG A 271 2.39 5.61 6.36
CA ARG A 271 0.97 5.33 6.07
C ARG A 271 0.79 4.74 4.68
N ALA A 272 1.42 5.34 3.67
CA ALA A 272 1.37 4.84 2.30
C ALA A 272 1.88 3.40 2.22
N LEU A 273 3.01 3.09 2.87
CA LEU A 273 3.59 1.74 2.91
C LEU A 273 2.62 0.72 3.48
N ILE A 274 1.99 1.01 4.62
CA ILE A 274 0.97 0.13 5.23
C ILE A 274 -0.19 -0.12 4.26
N VAL A 275 -0.75 0.96 3.70
CA VAL A 275 -1.87 0.87 2.76
C VAL A 275 -1.49 -0.03 1.58
N ASN A 276 -0.28 0.09 1.06
CA ASN A 276 0.19 -0.76 -0.03
C ASN A 276 0.42 -2.23 0.36
N VAL A 277 0.87 -2.51 1.58
CA VAL A 277 1.00 -3.89 2.10
C VAL A 277 -0.39 -4.55 2.14
N PHE A 278 -1.41 -3.84 2.63
CA PHE A 278 -2.77 -4.37 2.68
C PHE A 278 -3.42 -4.50 1.30
N ILE A 279 -3.22 -3.53 0.40
CA ILE A 279 -3.72 -3.63 -0.98
C ILE A 279 -3.09 -4.81 -1.69
N HIS A 280 -1.78 -5.00 -1.55
CA HIS A 280 -1.13 -6.16 -2.15
C HIS A 280 -1.70 -7.48 -1.62
N ALA A 281 -1.90 -7.61 -0.31
CA ALA A 281 -2.54 -8.79 0.28
C ALA A 281 -3.98 -9.00 -0.25
N PHE A 282 -4.77 -7.92 -0.31
CA PHE A 282 -6.13 -7.94 -0.83
C PHE A 282 -6.19 -8.37 -2.30
N LEU A 283 -5.33 -7.81 -3.15
CA LEU A 283 -5.24 -8.18 -4.56
C LEU A 283 -4.74 -9.61 -4.74
N SER A 284 -3.81 -10.06 -3.89
CA SER A 284 -3.33 -11.44 -3.88
C SER A 284 -4.46 -12.41 -3.56
N LEU A 285 -5.26 -12.12 -2.53
CA LEU A 285 -6.43 -12.92 -2.17
C LEU A 285 -7.49 -13.00 -3.28
N LEU A 286 -7.67 -11.93 -4.05
CA LEU A 286 -8.68 -11.88 -5.10
C LEU A 286 -8.25 -12.57 -6.40
N PHE A 287 -6.98 -12.43 -6.78
CA PHE A 287 -6.53 -12.72 -8.14
C PHE A 287 -5.40 -13.75 -8.25
N ALA A 288 -4.76 -14.11 -7.14
CA ALA A 288 -3.68 -15.07 -7.20
C ALA A 288 -4.21 -16.51 -7.22
N HIS A 289 -3.56 -17.35 -8.01
CA HIS A 289 -3.82 -18.78 -8.05
C HIS A 289 -2.73 -19.52 -7.30
N TYR A 290 -3.12 -20.52 -6.50
CA TYR A 290 -2.16 -21.35 -5.78
C TYR A 290 -1.55 -22.37 -6.74
N ASP A 291 -0.22 -22.36 -6.84
CA ASP A 291 0.57 -23.29 -7.62
C ASP A 291 1.77 -23.76 -6.76
N PRO A 292 1.78 -25.03 -6.32
CA PRO A 292 2.84 -25.55 -5.46
C PRO A 292 4.19 -25.71 -6.20
N ASP A 293 4.16 -25.85 -7.53
CA ASP A 293 5.34 -26.18 -8.33
C ASP A 293 6.00 -24.94 -8.96
N CYS A 294 5.39 -23.76 -8.80
CA CYS A 294 5.83 -22.50 -9.40
C CYS A 294 7.27 -22.10 -9.08
N PHE A 295 7.84 -22.65 -8.01
CA PHE A 295 9.19 -22.35 -7.54
C PHE A 295 10.24 -23.29 -8.12
N ASN A 296 9.86 -24.50 -8.51
CA ASN A 296 10.77 -25.47 -9.13
C ASN A 296 11.04 -25.13 -10.61
N ASP A 297 10.06 -24.53 -11.28
CA ASP A 297 10.15 -24.17 -12.70
C ASP A 297 11.00 -22.90 -12.96
N SER A 298 11.18 -22.02 -11.97
CA SER A 298 11.97 -20.80 -12.13
C SER A 298 13.47 -21.04 -12.25
N ASP A 299 13.98 -22.17 -11.74
CA ASP A 299 15.38 -22.56 -11.90
C ASP A 299 15.66 -23.12 -13.31
N ALA A 300 14.63 -23.63 -14.02
CA ALA A 300 14.78 -24.15 -15.38
C ALA A 300 14.78 -23.06 -16.47
N ALA A 301 14.42 -21.82 -16.14
CA ALA A 301 14.34 -20.70 -17.08
C ALA A 301 15.56 -19.75 -17.03
N LEU A 302 16.55 -20.07 -16.19
CA LEU A 302 17.82 -19.33 -16.07
C LEU A 302 19.02 -20.09 -16.67
N ASP A 303 18.77 -21.27 -17.26
CA ASP A 303 19.67 -22.01 -18.17
C ASP A 303 19.30 -21.72 -19.64
#